data_AF-A0AAW9JT24-F1
#
_entry.id   AF-A0AAW9JT24-F1
#
_cell.length_a   1.000
_cell.length_b   1.000
_cell.length_c   1.000
_cell.angle_alpha   90.00
_cell.angle_beta   90.00
_cell.angle_gamma   90.00
#
_symmetry.space_group_name_H-M   'P 1'
#
loop_
_entity.id
_entity.type
_entity.pdbx_description
1 polymer ?
#
loop_
_entity_poly.entity_id
_entity_poly.type
_entity_poly.pdbx_seq_one_letter_code
_entity_poly.pdbx_strand_id
1 'polypeptide(L)'
;MKSRDKAILGDLKRFRCMSRDDIIDLHFQGVKNAVTCCNTVMKRLRRDGHVDANITQQPFIYFPQPSTLRKTSQKIPHFLGIVDAYKQLIHYEKPKLFKVEPKYGKEFMEPDAFTIWRRSPFFVEVQKSVYSKKIMQNKINRYELYFHSQEWHNESWQPKGSKFFPSILIITDKQYDINSPNLRIFQATSISNFMDSLATKV
;
A
#
# COMPACT_ATOMS: atom_id res chain seq x y z
N MET A 1 3.54 -14.94 -23.03
CA MET A 1 3.65 -13.92 -21.95
C MET A 1 4.80 -14.31 -21.00
N LYS A 2 5.81 -13.45 -20.81
CA LYS A 2 7.00 -13.77 -20.00
C LYS A 2 6.68 -13.74 -18.50
N SER A 3 7.55 -14.32 -17.66
CA SER A 3 7.37 -14.31 -16.19
C SER A 3 7.24 -12.88 -15.63
N ARG A 4 8.10 -11.95 -16.08
CA ARG A 4 8.04 -10.53 -15.70
C ARG A 4 6.70 -9.89 -16.07
N ASP A 5 6.17 -10.18 -17.25
CA ASP A 5 4.88 -9.65 -17.71
C ASP A 5 3.75 -10.06 -16.76
N LYS A 6 3.72 -11.34 -16.36
CA LYS A 6 2.75 -11.86 -15.40
C LYS A 6 2.88 -11.17 -14.03
N ALA A 7 4.11 -10.92 -13.58
CA ALA A 7 4.38 -10.19 -12.35
C ALA A 7 3.87 -8.74 -12.41
N ILE A 8 4.18 -8.01 -13.48
CA ILE A 8 3.69 -6.64 -13.71
C ILE A 8 2.15 -6.59 -13.70
N LEU A 9 1.50 -7.52 -14.41
CA LEU A 9 0.04 -7.59 -14.43
C LEU A 9 -0.55 -7.94 -13.05
N GLY A 10 0.14 -8.79 -12.28
CA GLY A 10 -0.25 -9.12 -10.91
C GLY A 10 -0.22 -7.90 -10.00
N ASP A 11 0.84 -7.10 -10.06
CA ASP A 11 0.97 -5.88 -9.26
C ASP A 11 0.04 -4.77 -9.77
N LEU A 12 -0.17 -4.63 -11.08
CA LEU A 12 -1.16 -3.67 -11.62
C LEU A 12 -2.58 -4.01 -11.16
N LYS A 13 -2.93 -5.30 -11.07
CA LYS A 13 -4.21 -5.75 -10.50
C LYS A 13 -4.29 -5.46 -9.01
N ARG A 14 -3.20 -5.69 -8.26
CA ARG A 14 -3.13 -5.45 -6.81
C ARG A 14 -3.30 -3.97 -6.47
N PHE A 15 -2.54 -3.09 -7.13
CA PHE A 15 -2.51 -1.65 -6.84
C PHE A 15 -3.50 -0.84 -7.66
N ARG A 16 -4.18 -1.46 -8.63
CA ARG A 16 -5.14 -0.86 -9.58
C ARG A 16 -4.54 0.13 -10.58
N CYS A 17 -3.45 0.81 -10.24
CA CYS A 17 -2.62 1.55 -11.18
C CYS A 17 -1.18 1.64 -10.67
N MET A 18 -0.24 1.86 -11.58
CA MET A 18 1.17 2.15 -11.28
C MET A 18 1.73 3.11 -12.33
N SER A 19 2.64 4.00 -11.93
CA SER A 19 3.38 4.80 -12.90
C SER A 19 4.44 3.96 -13.63
N ARG A 20 4.96 4.47 -14.76
CA ARG A 20 6.13 3.86 -15.43
C ARG A 20 7.28 3.65 -14.46
N ASP A 21 7.55 4.63 -13.61
CA ASP A 21 8.72 4.64 -12.74
C ASP A 21 8.52 3.62 -11.60
N ASP A 22 7.29 3.48 -11.07
CA ASP A 22 6.96 2.40 -10.14
C ASP A 22 7.18 1.01 -10.74
N ILE A 23 6.78 0.80 -12.00
CA ILE A 23 6.98 -0.47 -12.71
C ILE A 23 8.48 -0.75 -12.90
N ILE A 24 9.28 0.29 -13.19
CA ILE A 24 10.73 0.18 -13.31
C ILE A 24 11.33 -0.24 -11.98
N ASP A 25 10.97 0.47 -10.91
CA ASP A 25 11.47 0.23 -9.55
C ASP A 25 11.12 -1.17 -9.05
N LEU A 26 10.00 -1.76 -9.47
CA LEU A 26 9.58 -3.08 -9.01
C LEU A 26 10.08 -4.24 -9.89
N HIS A 27 10.23 -4.04 -11.20
CA HIS A 27 10.39 -5.16 -12.14
C HIS A 27 11.61 -5.06 -13.07
N PHE A 28 12.27 -3.91 -13.11
CA PHE A 28 13.41 -3.63 -13.99
C PHE A 28 14.67 -3.18 -13.24
N GLN A 29 14.73 -3.37 -11.92
CA GLN A 29 15.95 -3.17 -11.14
C GLN A 29 17.12 -3.98 -11.73
N GLY A 30 18.29 -3.34 -11.86
CA GLY A 30 19.50 -3.95 -12.41
C GLY A 30 19.49 -4.17 -13.93
N VAL A 31 18.43 -3.79 -14.65
CA VAL A 31 18.37 -3.93 -16.11
C VAL A 31 19.00 -2.70 -16.78
N LYS A 32 20.01 -2.91 -17.64
CA LYS A 32 20.55 -1.84 -18.50
C LYS A 32 19.43 -1.27 -19.38
N ASN A 33 19.34 0.06 -19.47
CA ASN A 33 18.28 0.75 -20.21
C ASN A 33 16.86 0.40 -19.74
N ALA A 34 16.66 0.30 -18.41
CA ALA A 34 15.39 -0.07 -17.78
C ALA A 34 14.17 0.69 -18.34
N VAL A 35 14.30 2.00 -18.61
CA VAL A 35 13.24 2.82 -19.21
C VAL A 35 12.81 2.29 -20.58
N THR A 36 13.77 2.06 -21.48
CA THR A 36 13.50 1.54 -22.83
C THR A 36 12.90 0.15 -22.76
N CYS A 37 13.42 -0.73 -21.90
CA CYS A 37 12.88 -2.07 -21.70
C CYS A 37 11.44 -2.04 -21.15
N CYS A 38 11.18 -1.20 -20.15
CA CYS A 38 9.84 -1.00 -19.58
C CYS A 38 8.87 -0.51 -20.64
N ASN A 39 9.22 0.53 -21.40
CA ASN A 39 8.39 1.07 -22.47
C ASN A 39 8.05 0.03 -23.54
N THR A 40 9.02 -0.81 -23.95
CA THR A 40 8.77 -1.89 -24.91
C THR A 40 7.79 -2.94 -24.37
N VAL A 41 7.95 -3.33 -23.11
CA VAL A 41 7.04 -4.26 -22.43
C VAL A 41 5.64 -3.68 -22.32
N MET A 42 5.51 -2.42 -21.88
CA MET A 42 4.21 -1.77 -21.70
C MET A 42 3.50 -1.50 -23.03
N LYS A 43 4.23 -1.12 -24.08
CA LYS A 43 3.67 -1.00 -25.44
C LYS A 43 3.09 -2.33 -25.92
N ARG A 44 3.82 -3.43 -25.73
CA ARG A 44 3.35 -4.77 -26.09
C ARG A 44 2.12 -5.16 -25.28
N LEU A 45 2.16 -5.04 -23.94
CA LEU A 45 1.02 -5.38 -23.07
C LEU A 45 -0.23 -4.55 -23.40
N ARG A 46 -0.05 -3.29 -23.81
CA ARG A 46 -1.16 -2.43 -24.25
C ARG A 46 -1.72 -2.85 -25.59
N ARG A 47 -0.86 -3.14 -26.57
CA ARG A 47 -1.26 -3.66 -27.90
C ARG A 47 -2.05 -4.96 -27.75
N ASP A 48 -1.60 -5.83 -26.86
CA ASP A 48 -2.23 -7.13 -26.59
C ASP A 48 -3.48 -7.01 -25.68
N GLY A 49 -3.89 -5.79 -25.30
CA GLY A 49 -5.14 -5.52 -24.56
C GLY A 49 -5.11 -5.82 -23.06
N HIS A 50 -3.94 -6.12 -22.48
CA HIS A 50 -3.82 -6.45 -21.05
C HIS A 50 -3.75 -5.23 -20.12
N VAL A 51 -3.30 -4.10 -20.64
CA VAL A 51 -3.17 -2.84 -19.90
C VAL A 51 -3.63 -1.67 -20.73
N ASP A 52 -3.99 -0.59 -20.06
CA ASP A 52 -4.23 0.70 -20.68
C ASP A 52 -3.38 1.77 -19.99
N ALA A 53 -3.19 2.91 -20.65
CA ALA A 53 -2.34 3.98 -20.16
C ALA A 53 -3.08 5.31 -20.16
N ASN A 54 -2.86 6.10 -19.11
CA ASN A 54 -3.06 7.53 -19.15
C ASN A 54 -1.75 8.20 -19.60
N ILE A 55 -1.79 8.78 -20.81
CA ILE A 55 -0.66 9.42 -21.47
C ILE A 55 -0.67 10.94 -21.32
N THR A 56 -1.66 11.52 -20.63
CA THR A 56 -1.79 12.98 -20.46
C THR A 56 -0.87 13.53 -19.37
N GLN A 57 -0.17 12.67 -18.64
CA GLN A 57 0.75 13.04 -17.56
C GLN A 57 2.05 12.25 -17.71
N GLN A 58 3.15 12.81 -17.22
CA GLN A 58 4.46 12.18 -17.20
C GLN A 58 4.93 12.00 -15.75
N PRO A 59 5.44 10.81 -15.37
CA PRO A 59 5.46 9.57 -16.15
C PRO A 59 4.05 9.05 -16.48
N PHE A 60 3.91 8.27 -17.57
CA PHE A 60 2.65 7.60 -17.90
C PHE A 60 2.16 6.72 -16.75
N ILE A 61 0.84 6.68 -16.54
CA ILE A 61 0.20 5.82 -15.56
C ILE A 61 -0.49 4.66 -16.28
N TYR A 62 -0.22 3.45 -15.83
CA TYR A 62 -0.77 2.22 -16.40
C TYR A 62 -1.85 1.63 -15.50
N PHE A 63 -2.83 1.01 -16.13
CA PHE A 63 -4.01 0.40 -15.52
C PHE A 63 -4.17 -1.02 -16.05
N PRO A 64 -4.57 -2.00 -15.21
CA PRO A 64 -4.92 -3.33 -15.70
C PRO A 64 -6.19 -3.26 -16.56
N GLN A 65 -6.38 -4.24 -17.44
CA GLN A 65 -7.65 -4.48 -18.13
C GLN A 65 -8.28 -5.79 -17.65
N PRO A 66 -9.56 -5.80 -17.23
CA PRO A 66 -10.44 -4.64 -17.09
C PRO A 66 -9.99 -3.69 -15.96
N SER A 67 -10.13 -2.38 -16.18
CA SER A 67 -9.75 -1.39 -15.16
C SER A 67 -10.88 -1.18 -14.16
N THR A 68 -10.55 -1.26 -12.87
CA THR A 68 -11.46 -0.86 -11.78
C THR A 68 -11.44 0.64 -11.52
N LEU A 69 -10.51 1.38 -12.16
CA LEU A 69 -10.27 2.80 -11.93
C LEU A 69 -10.36 3.59 -13.23
N ARG A 70 -11.10 4.71 -13.22
CA ARG A 70 -11.11 5.64 -14.35
C ARG A 70 -9.78 6.38 -14.44
N LYS A 71 -9.29 6.65 -15.66
CA LYS A 71 -8.01 7.34 -15.92
C LYS A 71 -7.90 8.75 -15.33
N THR A 72 -9.03 9.39 -15.08
CA THR A 72 -9.16 10.74 -14.49
C THR A 72 -9.55 10.69 -13.01
N SER A 73 -9.49 9.53 -12.37
CA SER A 73 -9.91 9.39 -10.98
C SER A 73 -9.01 10.17 -10.02
N GLN A 74 -9.64 10.91 -9.10
CA GLN A 74 -8.95 11.57 -7.98
C GLN A 74 -8.30 10.57 -6.99
N LYS A 75 -8.60 9.27 -7.09
CA LYS A 75 -7.95 8.22 -6.29
C LYS A 75 -6.60 7.77 -6.85
N ILE A 76 -6.16 8.25 -8.01
CA ILE A 76 -4.86 7.84 -8.57
C ILE A 76 -3.70 8.18 -7.61
N PRO A 77 -3.56 9.40 -7.06
CA PRO A 77 -2.48 9.73 -6.13
C PRO A 77 -2.49 8.88 -4.85
N HIS A 78 -3.68 8.39 -4.46
CA HIS A 78 -3.88 7.47 -3.34
C HIS A 78 -3.20 6.12 -3.60
N PHE A 79 -3.57 5.45 -4.70
CA PHE A 79 -2.99 4.17 -5.06
C PHE A 79 -1.48 4.26 -5.31
N LEU A 80 -1.01 5.34 -5.95
CA LEU A 80 0.43 5.58 -6.09
C LEU A 80 1.14 5.74 -4.74
N GLY A 81 0.48 6.33 -3.74
CA GLY A 81 1.00 6.40 -2.36
C GLY A 81 1.13 5.03 -1.72
N ILE A 82 0.19 4.12 -1.96
CA ILE A 82 0.25 2.74 -1.46
C ILE A 82 1.38 1.96 -2.14
N VAL A 83 1.57 2.15 -3.46
CA VAL A 83 2.69 1.56 -4.20
C VAL A 83 4.02 2.05 -3.63
N ASP A 84 4.14 3.35 -3.36
CA ASP A 84 5.35 3.91 -2.76
C ASP A 84 5.64 3.32 -1.37
N ALA A 85 4.64 3.24 -0.49
CA ALA A 85 4.77 2.57 0.80
C ALA A 85 5.24 1.11 0.64
N TYR A 86 4.68 0.37 -0.33
CA TYR A 86 5.13 -0.99 -0.63
C TYR A 86 6.58 -1.06 -1.12
N LYS A 87 7.01 -0.15 -2.01
CA LYS A 87 8.40 -0.06 -2.48
C LYS A 87 9.37 0.17 -1.32
N GLN A 88 9.01 1.03 -0.39
CA GLN A 88 9.84 1.28 0.79
C GLN A 88 9.88 0.06 1.73
N LEU A 89 8.77 -0.67 1.91
CA LEU A 89 8.77 -1.91 2.71
C LEU A 89 9.73 -2.96 2.15
N ILE A 90 9.65 -3.23 0.84
CA ILE A 90 10.48 -4.27 0.18
C ILE A 90 11.97 -3.92 0.14
N HIS A 91 12.34 -2.64 0.30
CA HIS A 91 13.73 -2.22 0.43
C HIS A 91 14.41 -2.85 1.65
N TYR A 92 13.67 -3.02 2.75
CA TYR A 92 14.17 -3.64 3.98
C TYR A 92 13.86 -5.14 4.04
N GLU A 93 12.60 -5.52 3.82
CA GLU A 93 12.17 -6.92 3.82
C GLU A 93 10.89 -7.07 2.99
N LYS A 94 10.83 -8.08 2.13
CA LYS A 94 9.61 -8.36 1.38
C LYS A 94 8.49 -8.79 2.33
N PRO A 95 7.34 -8.09 2.37
CA PRO A 95 6.22 -8.51 3.20
C PRO A 95 5.75 -9.92 2.86
N LYS A 96 5.43 -10.71 3.89
CA LYS A 96 4.83 -12.04 3.72
C LYS A 96 3.44 -11.94 3.08
N LEU A 97 2.72 -10.88 3.41
CA LEU A 97 1.40 -10.57 2.88
C LEU A 97 1.29 -9.06 2.72
N PHE A 98 0.69 -8.61 1.61
CA PHE A 98 0.34 -7.21 1.39
C PHE A 98 -0.99 -7.14 0.65
N LYS A 99 -2.05 -6.68 1.34
CA LYS A 99 -3.40 -6.50 0.82
C LYS A 99 -3.68 -5.01 0.68
N VAL A 100 -4.09 -4.56 -0.50
CA VAL A 100 -4.48 -3.17 -0.78
C VAL A 100 -5.97 -3.00 -0.51
N GLU A 101 -6.34 -1.95 0.23
CA GLU A 101 -7.71 -1.60 0.63
C GLU A 101 -8.55 -2.82 1.10
N PRO A 102 -8.06 -3.63 2.06
CA PRO A 102 -8.86 -4.72 2.60
C PRO A 102 -10.14 -4.17 3.26
N LYS A 103 -11.23 -4.93 3.16
CA LYS A 103 -12.53 -4.57 3.71
C LYS A 103 -12.82 -5.42 4.94
N TYR A 104 -13.15 -4.76 6.05
CA TYR A 104 -13.48 -5.43 7.32
C TYR A 104 -14.96 -5.32 7.67
N GLY A 105 -15.68 -4.34 7.11
CA GLY A 105 -17.10 -4.10 7.38
C GLY A 105 -17.41 -2.62 7.22
N LYS A 106 -18.69 -2.27 7.01
CA LYS A 106 -19.10 -0.87 6.79
C LYS A 106 -18.85 0.03 8.01
N GLU A 107 -18.88 -0.56 9.20
CA GLU A 107 -18.78 0.15 10.48
C GLU A 107 -17.33 0.29 10.97
N PHE A 108 -16.42 -0.53 10.43
CA PHE A 108 -15.02 -0.58 10.85
C PHE A 108 -14.12 0.31 9.99
N MET A 109 -12.80 0.13 10.18
CA MET A 109 -11.77 0.78 9.39
C MET A 109 -11.76 0.27 7.94
N GLU A 110 -11.23 1.10 7.05
CA GLU A 110 -10.77 0.68 5.73
C GLU A 110 -9.32 1.16 5.59
N PRO A 111 -8.31 0.37 6.02
CA PRO A 111 -6.93 0.77 5.88
C PRO A 111 -6.55 0.81 4.41
N ASP A 112 -5.59 1.65 4.07
CA ASP A 112 -5.05 1.71 2.72
C ASP A 112 -4.32 0.41 2.36
N ALA A 113 -3.62 -0.18 3.32
CA ALA A 113 -3.09 -1.54 3.19
C ALA A 113 -3.07 -2.31 4.51
N PHE A 114 -3.16 -3.63 4.41
CA PHE A 114 -2.79 -4.54 5.48
C PHE A 114 -1.55 -5.32 5.06
N THR A 115 -0.57 -5.41 5.96
CA THR A 115 0.69 -6.09 5.67
C THR A 115 1.18 -6.94 6.83
N ILE A 116 1.86 -8.04 6.54
CA ILE A 116 2.65 -8.78 7.52
C ILE A 116 4.11 -8.60 7.14
N TRP A 117 4.81 -7.82 7.95
CA TRP A 117 6.16 -7.36 7.64
C TRP A 117 7.04 -7.47 8.89
N ARG A 118 8.25 -8.03 8.72
CA ARG A 118 9.17 -8.36 9.82
C ARG A 118 8.49 -9.14 10.95
N ARG A 119 7.69 -10.15 10.57
CA ARG A 119 6.88 -11.02 11.46
C ARG A 119 5.78 -10.30 12.27
N SER A 120 5.51 -9.03 11.99
CA SER A 120 4.46 -8.26 12.69
C SER A 120 3.34 -7.84 11.71
N PRO A 121 2.07 -7.94 12.10
CA PRO A 121 0.96 -7.42 11.31
C PRO A 121 0.81 -5.90 11.48
N PHE A 122 0.56 -5.21 10.37
CA PHE A 122 0.31 -3.77 10.35
C PHE A 122 -0.91 -3.41 9.49
N PHE A 123 -1.69 -2.46 10.00
CA PHE A 123 -2.55 -1.61 9.19
C PHE A 123 -1.76 -0.38 8.77
N VAL A 124 -1.70 -0.10 7.48
CA VAL A 124 -0.96 1.03 6.91
C VAL A 124 -1.95 2.05 6.36
N GLU A 125 -1.74 3.31 6.74
CA GLU A 125 -2.54 4.46 6.33
C GLU A 125 -1.62 5.49 5.67
N VAL A 126 -1.81 5.76 4.38
CA VAL A 126 -1.00 6.71 3.62
C VAL A 126 -1.76 8.04 3.54
N GLN A 127 -1.48 8.93 4.47
CA GLN A 127 -2.19 10.18 4.65
C GLN A 127 -1.42 11.36 4.05
N LYS A 128 -1.63 11.60 2.75
CA LYS A 128 -1.05 12.74 2.01
C LYS A 128 -1.76 14.08 2.29
N SER A 129 -3.06 14.04 2.58
CA SER A 129 -3.85 15.25 2.87
C SER A 129 -3.78 15.59 4.36
N VAL A 130 -3.80 16.88 4.68
CA VAL A 130 -3.85 17.31 6.08
C VAL A 130 -5.27 17.18 6.62
N TYR A 131 -5.46 16.35 7.63
CA TYR A 131 -6.73 16.20 8.34
C TYR A 131 -6.75 16.99 9.65
N SER A 132 -7.95 17.16 10.21
CA SER A 132 -8.11 17.67 11.57
C SER A 132 -7.88 16.55 12.59
N LYS A 133 -7.51 16.92 13.82
CA LYS A 133 -7.38 15.97 14.93
C LYS A 133 -8.66 15.13 15.11
N LYS A 134 -9.83 15.75 15.02
CA LYS A 134 -11.14 15.07 15.14
C LYS A 134 -11.33 14.00 14.07
N ILE A 135 -10.97 14.28 12.82
CA ILE A 135 -11.09 13.31 11.72
C ILE A 135 -10.15 12.13 11.95
N MET A 136 -8.90 12.39 12.34
CA MET A 136 -7.93 11.33 12.63
C MET A 136 -8.34 10.50 13.84
N GLN A 137 -8.81 11.12 14.92
CA GLN A 137 -9.30 10.38 16.09
C GLN A 137 -10.52 9.53 15.73
N ASN A 138 -11.47 10.04 14.94
CA ASN A 138 -12.60 9.25 14.47
C ASN A 138 -12.16 8.03 13.65
N LYS A 139 -11.07 8.16 12.87
CA LYS A 139 -10.47 7.03 12.14
C LYS A 139 -9.94 5.99 13.12
N ILE A 140 -9.19 6.40 14.15
CA ILE A 140 -8.70 5.51 15.22
C ILE A 140 -9.84 4.84 15.97
N ASN A 141 -10.93 5.55 16.28
CA ASN A 141 -12.09 4.98 16.97
C ASN A 141 -12.73 3.81 16.17
N ARG A 142 -12.66 3.83 14.84
CA ARG A 142 -13.11 2.67 14.02
C ARG A 142 -12.19 1.46 14.16
N TYR A 143 -10.88 1.69 14.37
CA TYR A 143 -9.97 0.62 14.73
C TYR A 143 -10.28 0.04 16.10
N GLU A 144 -10.61 0.90 17.08
CA GLU A 144 -11.01 0.44 18.41
C GLU A 144 -12.31 -0.38 18.35
N LEU A 145 -13.28 0.06 17.55
CA LEU A 145 -14.52 -0.67 17.36
C LEU A 145 -14.28 -2.09 16.85
N TYR A 146 -13.40 -2.25 15.85
CA TYR A 146 -13.01 -3.56 15.35
C TYR A 146 -12.19 -4.36 16.36
N PHE A 147 -11.31 -3.71 17.13
CA PHE A 147 -10.57 -4.37 18.22
C PHE A 147 -11.54 -4.98 19.24
N HIS A 148 -12.56 -4.22 19.65
CA HIS A 148 -13.58 -4.65 20.60
C HIS A 148 -14.57 -5.68 20.03
N SER A 149 -14.81 -5.70 18.71
CA SER A 149 -15.66 -6.72 18.09
C SER A 149 -15.06 -8.13 18.13
N GLN A 150 -13.74 -8.25 18.34
CA GLN A 150 -12.99 -9.50 18.35
C GLN A 150 -13.02 -10.29 17.03
N GLU A 151 -13.61 -9.75 15.95
CA GLU A 151 -13.69 -10.41 14.64
C GLU A 151 -12.30 -10.68 14.06
N TRP A 152 -11.33 -9.83 14.37
CA TRP A 152 -9.93 -9.97 14.00
C TRP A 152 -9.26 -11.26 14.51
N HIS A 153 -9.83 -11.94 15.52
CA HIS A 153 -9.37 -13.24 15.97
C HIS A 153 -9.53 -14.32 14.90
N ASN A 154 -10.52 -14.19 14.02
CA ASN A 154 -10.89 -15.19 13.02
C ASN A 154 -10.17 -14.99 11.68
N GLU A 155 -9.34 -13.96 11.59
CA GLU A 155 -8.56 -13.69 10.40
C GLU A 155 -7.61 -14.83 10.04
N SER A 156 -7.66 -15.26 8.78
CA SER A 156 -6.85 -16.39 8.25
C SER A 156 -5.34 -16.24 8.41
N TRP A 157 -4.85 -15.02 8.64
CA TRP A 157 -3.43 -14.75 8.85
C TRP A 157 -2.97 -14.92 10.30
N GLN A 158 -3.90 -15.08 11.25
CA GLN A 158 -3.57 -15.30 12.66
C GLN A 158 -2.80 -16.61 12.84
N PRO A 159 -1.73 -16.63 13.64
CA PRO A 159 -1.03 -17.87 13.95
C PRO A 159 -1.89 -18.81 14.82
N LYS A 160 -1.61 -20.12 14.71
CA LYS A 160 -2.26 -21.16 15.51
C LYS A 160 -1.70 -21.12 16.94
N GLY A 161 -2.33 -20.35 17.83
CA GLY A 161 -2.00 -20.35 19.27
C GLY A 161 -1.85 -18.98 19.91
N SER A 162 -1.77 -17.91 19.12
CA SER A 162 -1.68 -16.54 19.65
C SER A 162 -2.50 -15.60 18.77
N LYS A 163 -3.09 -14.58 19.39
CA LYS A 163 -3.89 -13.56 18.70
C LYS A 163 -3.14 -12.24 18.77
N PHE A 164 -2.90 -11.65 17.62
CA PHE A 164 -2.26 -10.34 17.52
C PHE A 164 -3.19 -9.36 16.84
N PHE A 165 -3.46 -8.23 17.48
CA PHE A 165 -4.08 -7.12 16.77
C PHE A 165 -3.00 -6.37 15.99
N PRO A 166 -3.22 -6.02 14.71
CA PRO A 166 -2.22 -5.31 13.92
C PRO A 166 -1.91 -3.92 14.49
N SER A 167 -0.63 -3.54 14.48
CA SER A 167 -0.24 -2.16 14.80
C SER A 167 -0.68 -1.22 13.67
N ILE A 168 -1.03 0.01 14.01
CA ILE A 168 -1.44 1.01 13.02
C ILE A 168 -0.22 1.86 12.69
N LEU A 169 0.18 1.90 11.42
CA LEU A 169 1.26 2.73 10.90
C LEU A 169 0.68 3.78 9.97
N ILE A 170 0.75 5.03 10.40
CA ILE A 170 0.28 6.19 9.64
C ILE A 170 1.50 6.86 9.01
N ILE A 171 1.51 6.89 7.68
CA ILE A 171 2.51 7.58 6.88
C ILE A 171 1.98 8.97 6.55
N THR A 172 2.56 10.00 7.14
CA THR A 172 2.08 11.38 7.03
C THR A 172 3.16 12.40 7.38
N ASP A 173 3.10 13.57 6.75
CA ASP A 173 4.02 14.68 7.05
C ASP A 173 3.63 15.44 8.32
N LYS A 174 2.40 15.24 8.82
CA LYS A 174 1.88 15.92 10.01
C LYS A 174 1.76 14.95 11.17
N GLN A 175 2.40 15.28 12.30
CA GLN A 175 2.15 14.57 13.55
C GLN A 175 0.78 14.95 14.11
N TYR A 176 -0.02 13.93 14.40
CA TYR A 176 -1.33 14.08 15.02
C TYR A 176 -1.27 13.69 16.50
N ASP A 177 -1.83 14.52 17.35
CA ASP A 177 -2.11 14.17 18.73
C ASP A 177 -3.38 13.30 18.79
N ILE A 178 -3.20 12.00 18.51
CA ILE A 178 -4.22 10.95 18.56
C ILE A 178 -3.78 9.89 19.56
N ASN A 179 -4.75 9.32 20.27
CA ASN A 179 -4.47 8.30 21.26
C ASN A 179 -5.50 7.17 21.22
N SER A 180 -5.08 6.03 21.75
CA SER A 180 -5.91 4.87 22.01
C SER A 180 -5.26 4.07 23.13
N PRO A 181 -5.99 3.69 24.18
CA PRO A 181 -5.43 2.86 25.25
C PRO A 181 -5.16 1.41 24.81
N ASN A 182 -5.83 0.95 23.74
CA ASN A 182 -5.82 -0.46 23.32
C ASN A 182 -4.95 -0.71 22.08
N LEU A 183 -4.61 0.33 21.33
CA LEU A 183 -3.99 0.20 20.01
C LEU A 183 -2.58 0.76 20.00
N ARG A 184 -1.67 0.01 19.37
CA ARG A 184 -0.32 0.49 19.08
C ARG A 184 -0.32 1.31 17.80
N ILE A 185 -0.13 2.61 17.92
CA ILE A 185 -0.15 3.57 16.81
C ILE A 185 1.25 4.13 16.60
N PHE A 186 1.69 4.13 15.35
CA PHE A 186 2.94 4.74 14.89
C PHE A 186 2.62 5.81 13.85
N GLN A 187 3.37 6.89 13.89
CA GLN A 187 3.30 7.98 12.91
C GLN A 187 4.70 8.28 12.43
N ALA A 188 4.89 8.24 11.11
CA ALA A 188 6.17 8.52 10.47
C ALA A 188 5.95 9.22 9.14
N THR A 189 6.93 9.96 8.67
CA THR A 189 6.85 10.60 7.33
C THR A 189 7.06 9.58 6.20
N SER A 190 7.74 8.46 6.49
CA SER A 190 8.02 7.39 5.54
C SER A 190 8.31 6.08 6.29
N ILE A 191 8.33 4.95 5.57
CA ILE A 191 8.74 3.66 6.14
C ILE A 191 10.21 3.71 6.57
N SER A 192 11.06 4.42 5.84
CA SER A 192 12.46 4.62 6.24
C SER A 192 12.57 5.39 7.55
N ASN A 193 11.84 6.50 7.69
CA ASN A 193 11.83 7.26 8.94
C ASN A 193 11.28 6.44 10.12
N PHE A 194 10.28 5.60 9.87
CA PHE A 194 9.80 4.64 10.86
C PHE A 194 10.91 3.68 11.29
N MET A 195 11.67 3.13 10.35
CA MET A 195 12.78 2.21 10.64
C MET A 195 13.91 2.88 11.42
N ASP A 196 14.27 4.11 11.07
CA ASP A 196 15.27 4.90 11.81
C ASP A 196 14.82 5.11 13.26
N SER A 197 13.54 5.45 13.46
CA SER A 197 12.96 5.66 14.81
C SER A 197 12.96 4.40 15.69
N LEU A 198 12.98 3.22 15.08
CA LEU A 198 13.10 1.94 15.80
C LEU A 198 14.55 1.63 16.17
N ALA A 199 15.51 2.04 15.33
CA ALA A 199 16.93 1.84 15.57
C ALA A 199 17.49 2.76 16.67
N THR A 200 16.94 3.98 16.82
CA THR A 200 17.40 4.94 17.85
C THR A 200 16.86 4.64 19.26
N LYS A 201 15.96 3.66 19.42
CA LYS A 201 15.36 3.28 20.71
C LYS A 201 16.10 2.13 21.42
N VAL A 202 17.39 1.93 21.11
CA VAL A 202 18.29 0.97 21.77
C VAL A 202 19.21 1.69 22.73
#